data_AF-A0A8G1W2Z6-F1
#
_entry.id   AF-A0A8G1W2Z6-F1
#
_cell.length_a   1.000
_cell.length_b   1.000
_cell.length_c   1.000
_cell.angle_alpha   90.00
_cell.angle_beta   90.00
_cell.angle_gamma   90.00
#
_symmetry.space_group_name_H-M   'P 1'
#
loop_
_entity.id
_entity.type
_entity.pdbx_description
1 polymer ?
#
loop_
_entity_poly.entity_id
_entity_poly.type
_entity_poly.pdbx_seq_one_letter_code
_entity_poly.pdbx_strand_id
1 'polypeptide(L)'
;MKFSTTLISAAVSLLTRPQLVSALWSCSELSKLGDTAIDGTAYIHYTSIRDSSYKANGEGAAEPWIAICTPSDDSWSQQDFGLPCTNSAGGSQPYTFSSSETGLGASLVVYSGEGCDASASDLQGGYISFDGTTKELNSDCGTRNKGVTCQFSYSA
;
A
#
# COMPACT_ATOMS: atom_id res chain seq x y z
N MET A 1 34.98 0.72 52.28
CA MET A 1 34.54 1.74 51.30
C MET A 1 33.92 1.02 50.12
N LYS A 2 32.65 1.32 49.81
CA LYS A 2 31.86 0.76 48.71
C LYS A 2 31.92 1.73 47.54
N PHE A 3 32.19 1.26 46.33
CA PHE A 3 31.72 1.91 45.10
C PHE A 3 31.37 0.82 44.09
N SER A 4 30.11 0.41 44.09
CA SER A 4 29.49 -0.30 42.98
C SER A 4 29.14 0.74 41.92
N THR A 5 29.74 0.62 40.74
CA THR A 5 29.41 1.48 39.60
C THR A 5 28.52 0.68 38.66
N THR A 6 27.21 0.81 38.82
CA THR A 6 26.23 0.21 37.93
C THR A 6 26.08 1.11 36.70
N LEU A 7 26.57 0.66 35.54
CA LEU A 7 26.27 1.28 34.25
C LEU A 7 24.82 0.93 33.88
N ILE A 8 23.95 1.93 33.91
CA ILE A 8 22.59 1.83 33.38
C ILE A 8 22.71 2.03 31.86
N SER A 9 22.66 0.95 31.10
CA SER A 9 22.48 1.01 29.66
C SER A 9 21.07 1.49 29.36
N ALA A 10 20.93 2.76 28.98
CA ALA A 10 19.70 3.27 28.41
C ALA A 10 19.48 2.62 27.04
N ALA A 11 18.52 1.70 26.95
CA ALA A 11 18.02 1.22 25.68
C ALA A 11 17.33 2.39 24.96
N VAL A 12 18.00 2.97 23.97
CA VAL A 12 17.39 3.91 23.04
C VAL A 12 16.42 3.09 22.18
N SER A 13 15.15 3.08 22.56
CA SER A 13 14.07 2.64 21.68
C SER A 13 13.99 3.60 20.51
N LEU A 14 14.72 3.29 19.44
CA LEU A 14 14.52 3.84 18.11
C LEU A 14 13.11 3.48 17.66
N LEU A 15 12.13 4.29 18.06
CA LEU A 15 10.87 4.42 17.34
C LEU A 15 11.21 5.08 16.00
N THR A 16 11.77 4.31 15.07
CA THR A 16 11.82 4.68 13.65
C THR A 16 10.39 4.65 13.15
N ARG A 17 9.65 5.74 13.39
CA ARG A 17 8.47 6.02 12.58
C ARG A 17 8.99 6.13 11.14
N PRO A 18 8.54 5.29 10.19
CA PRO A 18 8.89 5.48 8.80
C PRO A 18 8.52 6.92 8.44
N GLN A 19 9.53 7.68 8.01
CA GLN A 19 9.35 9.06 7.59
C GLN A 19 8.51 8.99 6.31
N LEU A 20 7.26 9.42 6.39
CA LEU A 20 6.29 9.42 5.30
C LEU A 20 6.81 10.32 4.18
N VAL A 21 7.46 9.73 3.17
CA VAL A 21 7.58 10.38 1.87
C VAL A 21 6.16 10.56 1.36
N SER A 22 5.75 11.79 1.06
CA SER A 22 4.39 12.07 0.57
C SER A 22 4.12 11.22 -0.66
N ALA A 23 3.18 10.28 -0.53
CA ALA A 23 2.66 9.52 -1.64
C ALA A 23 2.13 10.50 -2.70
N LEU A 24 2.37 10.21 -3.98
CA LEU A 24 1.91 11.04 -5.11
C LEU A 24 0.37 11.04 -5.28
N TRP A 25 -0.31 10.22 -4.49
CA TRP A 25 -1.74 9.97 -4.46
C TRP A 25 -2.22 9.85 -3.00
N SER A 26 -3.46 10.24 -2.73
CA SER A 26 -4.10 10.05 -1.42
C SER A 26 -5.60 9.77 -1.58
N CYS A 27 -6.24 9.20 -0.56
CA CYS A 27 -7.67 8.89 -0.58
C CYS A 27 -8.56 10.13 -0.78
N SER A 28 -8.06 11.34 -0.48
CA SER A 28 -8.77 12.59 -0.78
C SER A 28 -9.03 12.82 -2.28
N GLU A 29 -8.27 12.14 -3.16
CA GLU A 29 -8.51 12.15 -4.60
C GLU A 29 -9.83 11.43 -4.97
N LEU A 30 -10.29 10.46 -4.18
CA LEU A 30 -11.57 9.75 -4.41
C LEU A 30 -12.76 10.71 -4.38
N SER A 31 -12.77 11.63 -3.40
CA SER A 31 -13.79 12.67 -3.32
C SER A 31 -13.80 13.59 -4.54
N LYS A 32 -12.65 13.82 -5.19
CA LYS A 32 -12.55 14.61 -6.43
C LYS A 32 -13.07 13.84 -7.66
N LEU A 33 -13.02 12.51 -7.61
CA LEU A 33 -13.56 11.63 -8.64
C LEU A 33 -15.08 11.42 -8.51
N GLY A 34 -15.70 11.97 -7.46
CA GLY A 34 -17.12 11.83 -7.19
C GLY A 34 -17.48 10.56 -6.40
N ASP A 35 -16.47 9.82 -5.93
CA ASP A 35 -16.69 8.64 -5.10
C ASP A 35 -17.10 9.09 -3.69
N THR A 36 -18.26 8.60 -3.26
CA THR A 36 -18.76 8.83 -1.91
C THR A 36 -18.28 7.69 -1.01
N ALA A 37 -17.86 8.04 0.21
CA ALA A 37 -17.53 7.06 1.23
C ALA A 37 -18.78 6.26 1.59
N ILE A 38 -18.82 4.97 1.24
CA ILE A 38 -19.93 4.06 1.50
C ILE A 38 -19.42 2.93 2.37
N ASP A 39 -20.03 2.74 3.54
CA ASP A 39 -19.70 1.65 4.46
C ASP A 39 -19.72 0.28 3.75
N GLY A 40 -18.76 -0.57 4.08
CA GLY A 40 -18.55 -1.86 3.40
C GLY A 40 -17.92 -1.73 2.01
N THR A 41 -17.33 -0.57 1.67
CA THR A 41 -16.52 -0.39 0.46
C THR A 41 -15.09 -0.03 0.84
N ALA A 42 -14.11 -0.69 0.22
CA ALA A 42 -12.71 -0.32 0.30
C ALA A 42 -12.20 0.03 -1.10
N TYR A 43 -11.43 1.11 -1.21
CA TYR A 43 -10.71 1.45 -2.43
C TYR A 43 -9.23 1.20 -2.20
N ILE A 44 -8.62 0.41 -3.07
CA ILE A 44 -7.21 0.07 -2.98
C ILE A 44 -6.53 0.67 -4.19
N HIS A 45 -5.73 1.71 -3.95
CA HIS A 45 -4.90 2.33 -4.98
C HIS A 45 -3.56 1.60 -5.04
N TYR A 46 -3.16 1.14 -6.21
CA TYR A 46 -1.86 0.56 -6.48
C TYR A 46 -1.01 1.52 -7.30
N THR A 47 0.23 1.76 -6.86
CA THR A 47 1.22 2.55 -7.61
C THR A 47 2.44 1.68 -7.90
N SER A 48 2.81 1.57 -9.19
CA SER A 48 4.03 0.88 -9.63
C SER A 48 5.28 1.69 -9.36
N ILE A 49 6.46 1.06 -9.40
CA ILE A 49 7.76 1.75 -9.24
C ILE A 49 7.92 2.96 -10.19
N ARG A 50 7.44 2.85 -11.43
CA ARG A 50 7.49 3.91 -12.46
C ARG A 50 6.76 5.18 -12.04
N ASP A 51 5.66 5.02 -11.30
CA ASP A 51 4.76 6.10 -10.93
C ASP A 51 4.92 6.47 -9.43
N SER A 52 5.92 5.88 -8.75
CA SER A 52 6.11 5.96 -7.31
C SER A 52 7.23 6.92 -6.92
N SER A 53 7.00 7.66 -5.83
CA SER A 53 8.05 8.31 -5.04
C SER A 53 8.26 7.64 -3.68
N TYR A 54 7.50 6.57 -3.38
CA TYR A 54 7.55 5.89 -2.10
C TYR A 54 8.88 5.14 -1.92
N LYS A 55 9.46 5.26 -0.73
CA LYS A 55 10.67 4.54 -0.32
C LYS A 55 10.42 4.03 1.09
N ALA A 56 10.42 2.71 1.32
CA ALA A 56 10.01 2.12 2.60
C ALA A 56 10.77 2.65 3.83
N ASN A 57 11.94 3.29 3.66
CA ASN A 57 12.70 3.91 4.74
C ASN A 57 13.28 5.30 4.38
N GLY A 58 12.77 5.96 3.36
CA GLY A 58 13.32 7.24 2.86
C GLY A 58 14.64 7.13 2.09
N GLU A 59 15.26 5.96 2.09
CA GLU A 59 16.50 5.64 1.37
C GLU A 59 16.24 4.67 0.21
N GLY A 60 17.14 4.62 -0.78
CA GLY A 60 17.07 3.67 -1.89
C GLY A 60 16.22 4.11 -3.10
N ALA A 61 15.90 3.12 -3.94
CA ALA A 61 15.04 3.26 -5.11
C ALA A 61 13.57 3.41 -4.70
N ALA A 62 12.75 3.98 -5.59
CA ALA A 62 11.32 3.95 -5.37
C ALA A 62 10.82 2.50 -5.36
N GLU A 63 9.75 2.24 -4.60
CA GLU A 63 9.12 0.94 -4.51
C GLU A 63 7.64 1.07 -4.86
N PRO A 64 7.01 0.03 -5.42
CA PRO A 64 5.56 0.00 -5.52
C PRO A 64 4.95 -0.01 -4.12
N TRP A 65 3.72 0.47 -4.05
CA TRP A 65 2.99 0.59 -2.80
C TRP A 65 1.49 0.56 -3.08
N ILE A 66 0.72 0.35 -2.01
CA ILE A 66 -0.73 0.49 -2.02
C ILE A 66 -1.19 1.52 -0.98
N ALA A 67 -2.24 2.26 -1.31
CA ALA A 67 -3.08 2.96 -0.34
C ALA A 67 -4.39 2.20 -0.19
N ILE A 68 -4.75 1.86 1.04
CA ILE A 68 -6.05 1.32 1.40
C ILE A 68 -6.89 2.48 1.93
N CYS A 69 -8.00 2.75 1.26
CA CYS A 69 -8.96 3.78 1.61
C CYS A 69 -10.24 3.14 2.12
N THR A 70 -10.60 3.44 3.35
CA THR A 70 -11.88 3.03 3.95
C THR A 70 -12.68 4.26 4.37
N PRO A 71 -14.02 4.20 4.30
CA PRO A 71 -14.89 5.24 4.83
C PRO A 71 -14.55 5.60 6.29
N SER A 72 -14.58 6.89 6.60
CA SER A 72 -14.42 7.40 7.97
C SER A 72 -15.13 8.75 8.08
N ASP A 73 -16.26 8.84 8.78
CA ASP A 73 -17.00 10.08 9.10
C ASP A 73 -16.98 11.14 7.99
N ASP A 74 -17.81 10.99 6.95
CA ASP A 74 -17.88 11.86 5.77
C ASP A 74 -16.54 12.07 5.02
N SER A 75 -15.52 11.27 5.32
CA SER A 75 -14.18 11.34 4.75
C SER A 75 -13.61 9.94 4.49
N TRP A 76 -12.31 9.88 4.19
CA TRP A 76 -11.57 8.65 3.94
C TRP A 76 -10.43 8.49 4.94
N SER A 77 -10.37 7.34 5.59
CA SER A 77 -9.16 6.86 6.26
C SER A 77 -8.19 6.29 5.23
N GLN A 78 -6.89 6.49 5.44
CA GLN A 78 -5.83 5.99 4.57
C GLN A 78 -4.81 5.19 5.36
N GLN A 79 -4.42 4.03 4.81
CA GLN A 79 -3.28 3.25 5.26
C GLN A 79 -2.39 2.88 4.06
N ASP A 80 -1.10 3.16 4.18
CA ASP A 80 -0.14 2.95 3.10
C ASP A 80 0.78 1.77 3.41
N PHE A 81 1.02 0.92 2.40
CA PHE A 81 1.91 -0.23 2.53
C PHE A 81 2.85 -0.32 1.34
N GLY A 82 4.16 -0.43 1.62
CA GLY A 82 5.15 -0.77 0.62
C GLY A 82 5.01 -2.23 0.17
N LEU A 83 5.29 -2.49 -1.11
CA LEU A 83 5.31 -3.84 -1.67
C LEU A 83 6.74 -4.23 -2.03
N PRO A 84 7.19 -5.44 -1.66
CA PRO A 84 8.53 -5.88 -2.01
C PRO A 84 8.68 -6.10 -3.52
N CYS A 85 9.78 -5.62 -4.09
CA CYS A 85 10.25 -5.97 -5.44
C CYS A 85 11.59 -6.72 -5.35
N THR A 86 11.54 -8.03 -5.51
CA THR A 86 12.69 -8.94 -5.61
C THR A 86 13.10 -9.21 -7.07
N ASN A 87 12.26 -8.90 -8.06
CA ASN A 87 12.51 -9.03 -9.49
C ASN A 87 11.70 -7.98 -10.28
N SER A 88 12.32 -7.43 -11.33
CA SER A 88 11.66 -6.47 -12.23
C SER A 88 10.71 -7.16 -13.20
N ALA A 89 11.14 -8.26 -13.84
CA ALA A 89 10.33 -9.01 -14.79
C ALA A 89 9.33 -9.94 -14.08
N GLY A 90 8.03 -9.76 -14.38
CA GLY A 90 6.94 -10.59 -13.85
C GLY A 90 6.62 -10.36 -12.37
N GLY A 91 7.24 -9.37 -11.71
CA GLY A 91 6.93 -9.02 -10.33
C GLY A 91 7.28 -10.10 -9.31
N SER A 92 7.35 -9.70 -8.05
CA SER A 92 7.69 -10.58 -6.94
C SER A 92 6.57 -11.56 -6.62
N GLN A 93 6.85 -12.56 -5.80
CA GLN A 93 5.79 -13.41 -5.27
C GLN A 93 4.65 -12.54 -4.70
N PRO A 94 3.37 -12.92 -4.92
CA PRO A 94 2.24 -12.20 -4.35
C PRO A 94 2.45 -11.95 -2.86
N TYR A 95 2.23 -10.73 -2.43
CA TYR A 95 2.34 -10.35 -1.02
C TYR A 95 0.96 -10.40 -0.38
N THR A 96 0.87 -11.10 0.76
CA THR A 96 -0.37 -11.22 1.53
C THR A 96 -0.27 -10.39 2.79
N PHE A 97 -1.10 -9.35 2.87
CA PHE A 97 -1.35 -8.63 4.12
C PHE A 97 -2.46 -9.35 4.91
N SER A 98 -2.24 -9.54 6.19
CA SER A 98 -3.26 -10.04 7.10
C SER A 98 -4.38 -9.00 7.31
N SER A 99 -5.55 -9.47 7.73
CA SER A 99 -6.66 -8.59 8.12
C SER A 99 -6.30 -7.66 9.28
N SER A 100 -5.41 -8.10 10.19
CA SER A 100 -4.91 -7.26 11.28
C SER A 100 -3.97 -6.15 10.83
N GLU A 101 -3.23 -6.35 9.74
CA GLU A 101 -2.36 -5.31 9.18
C GLU A 101 -3.17 -4.24 8.45
N THR A 102 -4.19 -4.66 7.70
CA THR A 102 -4.98 -3.75 6.85
C THR A 102 -6.21 -3.17 7.53
N GLY A 103 -6.76 -3.86 8.52
CA GLY A 103 -8.05 -3.55 9.14
C GLY A 103 -9.27 -3.92 8.29
N LEU A 104 -9.11 -4.63 7.16
CA LEU A 104 -10.17 -4.91 6.18
C LEU A 104 -11.01 -6.16 6.47
N GLY A 105 -10.89 -6.79 7.65
CA GLY A 105 -11.68 -7.98 8.03
C GLY A 105 -11.27 -9.30 7.34
N ALA A 106 -10.67 -9.24 6.14
CA ALA A 106 -10.08 -10.37 5.43
C ALA A 106 -8.64 -10.08 4.97
N SER A 107 -7.92 -11.12 4.56
CA SER A 107 -6.58 -10.96 4.00
C SER A 107 -6.63 -10.31 2.62
N LEU A 108 -5.65 -9.45 2.36
CA LEU A 108 -5.45 -8.76 1.09
C LEU A 108 -4.22 -9.34 0.40
N VAL A 109 -4.36 -9.83 -0.83
CA VAL A 109 -3.25 -10.31 -1.64
C VAL A 109 -3.00 -9.32 -2.76
N VAL A 110 -1.74 -8.90 -2.92
CA VAL A 110 -1.33 -8.01 -4.01
C VAL A 110 -0.18 -8.65 -4.77
N TYR A 111 -0.34 -8.75 -6.08
CA TYR A 111 0.71 -9.15 -6.99
C TYR A 111 0.97 -8.02 -7.97
N SER A 112 2.20 -7.52 -7.99
CA SER A 112 2.57 -6.35 -8.79
C SER A 112 2.60 -6.63 -10.29
N GLY A 113 2.73 -7.90 -10.72
CA GLY A 113 3.05 -8.23 -12.11
C GLY A 113 4.22 -7.38 -12.60
N GLU A 114 4.09 -6.73 -13.75
CA GLU A 114 5.12 -5.82 -14.27
C GLU A 114 5.33 -4.51 -13.47
N GLY A 115 4.59 -4.25 -12.40
CA GLY A 115 4.70 -3.01 -11.63
C GLY A 115 6.01 -2.83 -10.84
N CYS A 116 6.89 -3.84 -10.83
CA CYS A 116 8.29 -3.73 -10.38
C CYS A 116 9.27 -3.34 -11.50
N ASP A 117 8.85 -3.31 -12.76
CA ASP A 117 9.66 -2.84 -13.89
C ASP A 117 9.35 -1.37 -14.19
N ALA A 118 10.34 -0.50 -14.01
CA ALA A 118 10.20 0.92 -14.32
C ALA A 118 10.01 1.21 -15.82
N SER A 119 10.34 0.25 -16.68
CA SER A 119 10.22 0.36 -18.14
C SER A 119 8.91 -0.21 -18.69
N ALA A 120 8.17 -0.98 -17.89
CA ALA A 120 6.91 -1.57 -18.33
C ALA A 120 5.83 -0.50 -18.56
N SER A 121 5.04 -0.70 -19.62
CA SER A 121 3.99 0.24 -20.04
C SER A 121 2.69 0.03 -19.28
N ASP A 122 2.37 -1.22 -19.00
CA ASP A 122 1.08 -1.73 -18.56
C ASP A 122 1.30 -2.71 -17.40
N LEU A 123 0.41 -2.70 -16.41
CA LEU A 123 0.58 -3.48 -15.17
C LEU A 123 0.25 -4.97 -15.41
N GLN A 124 0.78 -5.54 -16.49
CA GLN A 124 0.39 -6.85 -16.98
C GLN A 124 0.64 -7.93 -15.93
N GLY A 125 -0.34 -8.82 -15.78
CA GLY A 125 -0.33 -9.92 -14.82
C GLY A 125 -0.53 -9.47 -13.36
N GLY A 126 -0.52 -8.17 -13.07
CA GLY A 126 -0.75 -7.67 -11.72
C GLY A 126 -2.22 -7.75 -11.31
N TYR A 127 -2.47 -8.06 -10.05
CA TYR A 127 -3.82 -8.16 -9.49
C TYR A 127 -3.87 -7.79 -8.01
N ILE A 128 -5.07 -7.48 -7.56
CA ILE A 128 -5.43 -7.41 -6.14
C ILE A 128 -6.55 -8.41 -5.87
N SER A 129 -6.37 -9.25 -4.86
CA SER A 129 -7.38 -10.20 -4.39
C SER A 129 -7.77 -9.90 -2.95
N PHE A 130 -9.07 -9.74 -2.71
CA PHE A 130 -9.61 -9.40 -1.40
C PHE A 130 -11.05 -9.93 -1.30
N ASP A 131 -11.38 -10.52 -0.14
CA ASP A 131 -12.70 -11.07 0.17
C ASP A 131 -13.29 -11.95 -0.94
N GLY A 132 -12.47 -12.86 -1.48
CA GLY A 132 -12.84 -13.77 -2.57
C GLY A 132 -12.97 -13.12 -3.95
N THR A 133 -12.81 -11.80 -4.06
CA THR A 133 -12.84 -11.06 -5.33
C THR A 133 -11.42 -10.79 -5.79
N THR A 134 -11.13 -11.06 -7.07
CA THR A 134 -9.85 -10.70 -7.70
C THR A 134 -10.09 -9.68 -8.79
N LYS A 135 -9.24 -8.64 -8.84
CA LYS A 135 -9.27 -7.59 -9.85
C LYS A 135 -7.89 -7.44 -10.48
N GLU A 136 -7.83 -7.53 -11.79
CA GLU A 136 -6.63 -7.27 -12.57
C GLU A 136 -6.33 -5.76 -12.64
N LEU A 137 -5.06 -5.39 -12.41
CA LEU A 137 -4.63 -3.99 -12.34
C LEU A 137 -4.74 -3.27 -13.69
N ASN A 138 -4.69 -4.00 -14.80
CA ASN A 138 -4.70 -3.44 -16.16
C ASN A 138 -6.08 -3.44 -16.84
N SER A 139 -7.10 -4.08 -16.24
CA SER A 139 -8.41 -4.27 -16.89
C SER A 139 -9.63 -4.02 -15.97
N ASP A 140 -9.54 -4.35 -14.68
CA ASP A 140 -10.70 -4.31 -13.75
C ASP A 140 -10.70 -3.10 -12.81
N CYS A 141 -9.64 -2.29 -12.85
CA CYS A 141 -9.46 -1.13 -11.99
C CYS A 141 -9.64 0.19 -12.76
N GLY A 142 -9.83 1.29 -12.03
CA GLY A 142 -10.03 2.62 -12.59
C GLY A 142 -8.86 3.11 -13.45
N THR A 143 -9.06 4.23 -14.13
CA THR A 143 -8.06 4.79 -15.06
C THR A 143 -6.72 5.07 -14.37
N ARG A 144 -5.63 4.82 -15.10
CA ARG A 144 -4.27 5.03 -14.57
C ARG A 144 -4.00 6.53 -14.31
N ASN A 145 -3.98 6.93 -13.04
CA ASN A 145 -3.58 8.26 -12.57
C ASN A 145 -2.52 8.11 -11.48
N LYS A 146 -1.25 8.06 -11.88
CA LYS A 146 -0.09 7.76 -11.01
C LYS A 146 -0.22 6.43 -10.26
N GLY A 147 -0.84 5.46 -10.90
CA GLY A 147 -1.32 4.21 -10.31
C GLY A 147 -2.73 3.90 -10.78
N VAL A 148 -3.35 2.85 -10.24
CA VAL A 148 -4.73 2.43 -10.56
C VAL A 148 -5.50 2.21 -9.27
N THR A 149 -6.79 2.53 -9.27
CA THR A 149 -7.64 2.38 -8.07
C THR A 149 -8.68 1.29 -8.31
N CYS A 150 -8.71 0.29 -7.42
CA CYS A 150 -9.65 -0.82 -7.48
C CYS A 150 -10.66 -0.69 -6.33
N GLN A 151 -11.96 -0.72 -6.67
CA GLN A 151 -13.03 -0.72 -5.67
C GLN A 151 -13.42 -2.15 -5.31
N PHE A 152 -13.54 -2.42 -4.01
CA PHE A 152 -14.02 -3.69 -3.46
C PHE A 152 -15.19 -3.45 -2.51
N SER A 153 -16.18 -4.33 -2.56
CA SER A 153 -17.19 -4.45 -1.52
C SER A 153 -16.77 -5.53 -0.53
N TYR A 154 -17.01 -5.31 0.76
CA TYR A 154 -16.73 -6.29 1.82
C TYR A 154 -17.74 -6.18 2.95
N SER A 155 -17.95 -7.28 3.66
CA SER A 155 -18.66 -7.25 4.95
C SER A 155 -17.68 -6.88 6.05
N ALA A 156 -17.87 -5.68 6.64
CA ALA A 156 -17.13 -5.24 7.82
C ALA A 156 -17.49 -6.03 9.08
#